data_AF-A0A926ZFN8-F1
#
_entry.id   AF-A0A926ZFN8-F1
#
_cell.length_a   1.000
_cell.length_b   1.000
_cell.length_c   1.000
_cell.angle_alpha   90.00
_cell.angle_beta   90.00
_cell.angle_gamma   90.00
#
_symmetry.space_group_name_H-M   'P 1'
#
loop_
_entity.id
_entity.type
_entity.pdbx_description
1 polymer ?
#
loop_
_entity_poly.entity_id
_entity_poly.type
_entity_poly.pdbx_seq_one_letter_code
_entity_poly.pdbx_strand_id
1 'polypeptide(L)'
;MAKRIFVSQEMVDTACEAIVREGNIDPKTGGIQLEPLRQKMIQMHGVGGGNQTLLPMLHNWIERNKQILKKSGSDPLVKALDEIRQSRDLAQTDVPSEFETLASQMVKAMWQQALSVSDTKVQMGRIETLEEENDRLRLQLMDYQEVKAKLAGMELAYKHVLEQMQLVVRNNERLVKLGDSKEVNDFLEEINRLQKQVEKLSETNQLLQDKVADADAQAEQASELRTTLNTVSQERDKLNIQVTQLAERNRELLIKSQRLEATLASKVNEIDELKAQLVAQPILPSAPVFGTEDTSSVQTIQALTERNQFLEKQLKELYEKFGQVQEELVQIRERNDSQAAPQDKIETNRASEPESPELNAQVGEEAVSKPVQEGANKSRATRKKNLNK
;
A
#
# COMPACT_ATOMS: atom_id res chain seq x y z
N MET A 1 -61.74 -54.00 53.97
CA MET A 1 -60.73 -53.23 54.71
C MET A 1 -61.44 -52.24 55.61
N ALA A 2 -61.44 -52.45 56.93
CA ALA A 2 -62.06 -51.52 57.87
C ALA A 2 -61.21 -50.23 57.91
N LYS A 3 -61.80 -49.08 57.55
CA LYS A 3 -61.18 -47.76 57.75
C LYS A 3 -60.86 -47.62 59.24
N ARG A 4 -59.57 -47.68 59.61
CA ARG A 4 -59.14 -47.24 60.94
C ARG A 4 -59.41 -45.74 60.99
N ILE A 5 -60.47 -45.36 61.70
CA ILE A 5 -60.83 -43.97 61.88
C ILE A 5 -59.81 -43.38 62.86
N PHE A 6 -59.02 -42.41 62.40
CA PHE A 6 -57.98 -41.76 63.19
C PHE A 6 -58.62 -40.63 64.01
N VAL A 7 -58.50 -40.71 65.33
CA VAL A 7 -58.83 -39.60 66.25
C VAL A 7 -57.53 -38.85 66.52
N SER A 8 -57.48 -37.55 66.20
CA SER A 8 -56.36 -36.69 66.55
C SER A 8 -56.57 -36.00 67.89
N GLN A 9 -55.48 -35.59 68.54
CA GLN A 9 -55.54 -34.80 69.77
C GLN A 9 -56.28 -33.48 69.56
N GLU A 10 -56.11 -32.83 68.40
CA GLU A 10 -56.77 -31.56 68.07
C GLU A 10 -58.31 -31.68 68.00
N MET A 11 -58.81 -32.82 67.50
CA MET A 11 -60.25 -33.11 67.49
C MET A 11 -60.81 -33.28 68.92
N VAL A 12 -60.05 -33.95 69.80
CA VAL A 12 -60.40 -34.09 71.22
C VAL A 12 -60.33 -32.75 71.93
N ASP A 13 -59.30 -31.94 71.66
CA ASP A 13 -59.12 -30.62 72.25
C ASP A 13 -60.30 -29.69 71.88
N THR A 14 -60.66 -29.64 70.60
CA THR A 14 -61.81 -28.84 70.10
C THR A 14 -63.13 -29.31 70.71
N ALA A 15 -63.34 -30.63 70.84
CA ALA A 15 -64.56 -31.17 71.41
C ALA A 15 -64.65 -30.92 72.93
N CYS A 16 -63.53 -31.04 73.65
CA CYS A 16 -63.45 -30.70 75.07
C CYS A 16 -63.75 -29.22 75.29
N GLU A 17 -63.19 -28.32 74.48
CA GLU A 17 -63.48 -26.89 74.53
C GLU A 17 -64.95 -26.59 74.28
N ALA A 18 -65.57 -27.24 73.28
CA ALA A 18 -66.98 -27.05 72.97
C ALA A 18 -67.88 -27.48 74.15
N ILE A 19 -67.58 -28.61 74.81
CA ILE A 19 -68.32 -29.06 75.99
C ILE A 19 -68.20 -28.07 77.16
N VAL A 20 -67.00 -27.52 77.36
CA VAL A 20 -66.75 -26.52 78.40
C VAL A 20 -67.51 -25.22 78.11
N ARG A 21 -67.52 -24.75 76.86
CA ARG A 21 -68.29 -23.55 76.44
C ARG A 21 -69.79 -23.74 76.63
N GLU A 22 -70.29 -24.95 76.40
CA GLU A 22 -71.71 -25.32 76.58
C GLU A 22 -72.09 -25.55 78.06
N GLY A 23 -71.13 -25.47 78.99
CA GLY A 23 -71.38 -25.62 80.43
C GLY A 23 -71.72 -27.05 80.86
N ASN A 24 -71.55 -28.04 79.97
CA ASN A 24 -71.81 -29.45 80.22
C ASN A 24 -70.63 -30.13 80.93
N ILE A 25 -70.20 -29.56 82.05
CA ILE A 25 -69.18 -30.11 82.94
C ILE A 25 -69.92 -30.80 84.09
N ASP A 26 -69.53 -32.03 84.44
CA ASP A 26 -70.16 -32.73 85.55
C ASP A 26 -69.89 -31.98 86.86
N PRO A 27 -70.92 -31.48 87.57
CA PRO A 27 -70.75 -30.74 88.81
C PRO A 27 -70.19 -31.58 89.96
N LYS A 28 -70.32 -32.91 89.93
CA LYS A 28 -69.81 -33.80 90.98
C LYS A 28 -68.33 -34.16 90.84
N THR A 29 -67.81 -34.17 89.62
CA THR A 29 -66.40 -34.55 89.34
C THR A 29 -65.57 -33.40 88.76
N GLY A 30 -66.18 -32.23 88.50
CA GLY A 30 -65.50 -31.06 87.96
C GLY A 30 -64.82 -31.29 86.61
N GLY A 31 -65.26 -32.29 85.85
CA GLY A 31 -64.55 -32.78 84.68
C GLY A 31 -65.47 -33.17 83.52
N ILE A 32 -64.89 -33.28 82.32
CA ILE A 32 -65.58 -33.75 81.12
C ILE A 32 -65.70 -35.27 81.21
N GLN A 33 -66.92 -35.80 81.24
CA GLN A 33 -67.13 -37.24 81.19
C GLN A 33 -66.84 -37.79 79.77
N LEU A 34 -66.42 -39.06 79.71
CA LEU A 34 -66.01 -39.70 78.47
C LEU A 34 -67.16 -39.85 77.46
N GLU A 35 -68.38 -40.08 77.93
CA GLU A 35 -69.55 -40.27 77.06
C GLU A 35 -70.02 -38.95 76.41
N PRO A 36 -70.13 -37.81 77.14
CA PRO A 36 -70.30 -36.49 76.53
C PRO A 36 -69.21 -36.14 75.52
N LEU A 37 -67.94 -36.43 75.84
CA LEU A 37 -66.82 -36.20 74.91
C LEU A 37 -66.99 -36.99 73.61
N ARG A 38 -67.30 -38.28 73.74
CA ARG A 38 -67.56 -39.16 72.60
C ARG A 38 -68.72 -38.64 71.76
N GLN A 39 -69.84 -38.27 72.37
CA GLN A 39 -70.99 -37.71 71.68
C GLN A 39 -70.64 -36.43 70.95
N LYS A 40 -69.88 -35.53 71.59
CA LYS A 40 -69.47 -34.27 70.97
C LYS A 40 -68.52 -34.48 69.79
N MET A 41 -67.60 -35.43 69.91
CA MET A 41 -66.73 -35.78 68.78
C MET A 41 -67.51 -36.41 67.61
N ILE A 42 -68.52 -37.23 67.88
CA ILE A 42 -69.42 -37.74 66.83
C ILE A 42 -70.14 -36.58 66.15
N GLN A 43 -70.68 -35.63 66.94
CA GLN A 43 -71.39 -34.48 66.41
C GLN A 43 -70.50 -33.57 65.55
N MET A 44 -69.28 -33.26 66.01
CA MET A 44 -68.41 -32.28 65.36
C MET A 44 -67.57 -32.88 64.23
N HIS A 45 -67.15 -34.13 64.36
CA HIS A 45 -66.16 -34.74 63.48
C HIS A 45 -66.65 -36.05 62.84
N GLY A 46 -67.85 -36.54 63.19
CA GLY A 46 -68.39 -37.80 62.68
C GLY A 46 -67.70 -39.04 63.26
N VAL A 47 -66.86 -38.89 64.29
CA VAL A 47 -66.01 -39.94 64.85
C VAL A 47 -66.09 -39.93 66.37
N GLY A 48 -66.44 -41.06 66.99
CA GLY A 48 -66.54 -41.16 68.46
C GLY A 48 -65.25 -41.61 69.16
N GLY A 49 -64.39 -42.40 68.50
CA GLY A 49 -63.23 -43.02 69.14
C GLY A 49 -63.60 -44.10 70.18
N GLY A 50 -62.67 -45.02 70.44
CA GLY A 50 -62.82 -46.01 71.52
C GLY A 50 -62.35 -45.45 72.86
N ASN A 51 -62.80 -46.03 73.97
CA ASN A 51 -62.40 -45.59 75.33
C ASN A 51 -60.87 -45.65 75.51
N GLN A 52 -60.21 -46.65 74.90
CA GLN A 52 -58.75 -46.79 74.94
C GLN A 52 -58.00 -45.67 74.21
N THR A 53 -58.64 -44.95 73.30
CA THR A 53 -58.06 -43.83 72.54
C THR A 53 -58.40 -42.48 73.17
N LEU A 54 -59.66 -42.29 73.58
CA LEU A 54 -60.12 -41.02 74.13
C LEU A 54 -59.61 -40.75 75.55
N LEU A 55 -59.54 -41.79 76.38
CA LEU A 55 -59.22 -41.61 77.80
C LEU A 55 -57.78 -41.08 78.01
N PRO A 56 -56.75 -41.58 77.31
CA PRO A 56 -55.41 -40.98 77.36
C PRO A 56 -55.36 -39.53 76.81
N MET A 57 -56.08 -39.27 75.71
CA MET A 57 -56.11 -37.93 75.09
C MET A 57 -56.81 -36.89 75.97
N LEU A 58 -57.88 -37.29 76.65
CA LEU A 58 -58.57 -36.47 77.65
C LEU A 58 -57.68 -36.22 78.87
N HIS A 59 -56.96 -37.22 79.37
CA HIS A 59 -55.98 -37.01 80.45
C HIS A 59 -54.87 -36.03 80.04
N ASN A 60 -54.36 -36.14 78.81
CA ASN A 60 -53.37 -35.22 78.27
C ASN A 60 -53.92 -33.79 78.16
N TRP A 61 -55.16 -33.64 77.70
CA TRP A 61 -55.81 -32.33 77.64
C TRP A 61 -56.00 -31.73 79.05
N ILE A 62 -56.44 -32.53 80.03
CA ILE A 62 -56.58 -32.08 81.42
C ILE A 62 -55.23 -31.66 82.01
N GLU A 63 -54.17 -32.46 81.87
CA GLU A 63 -52.85 -32.12 82.40
C GLU A 63 -52.20 -30.94 81.69
N ARG A 64 -52.36 -30.81 80.37
CA ARG A 64 -51.90 -29.63 79.63
C ARG A 64 -52.59 -28.36 80.14
N ASN A 65 -53.91 -28.39 80.32
CA ASN A 65 -54.65 -27.24 80.84
C ASN A 65 -54.32 -26.92 82.31
N LYS A 66 -54.07 -27.95 83.15
CA LYS A 66 -53.53 -27.74 84.50
C LYS A 66 -52.18 -27.04 84.49
N GLN A 67 -51.28 -27.42 83.59
CA GLN A 67 -49.98 -26.77 83.47
C GLN A 67 -50.10 -25.32 82.98
N ILE A 68 -51.04 -25.03 82.08
CA ILE A 68 -51.34 -23.67 81.62
C ILE A 68 -51.83 -22.81 82.81
N LEU A 69 -52.75 -23.34 83.62
CA LEU A 69 -53.25 -22.66 84.83
C LEU A 69 -52.17 -22.45 85.90
N LYS A 70 -51.22 -23.39 86.05
CA LYS A 70 -50.04 -23.23 86.92
C LYS A 70 -49.10 -22.12 86.45
N LYS A 71 -48.92 -21.97 85.12
CA LYS A 71 -48.03 -20.96 84.54
C LYS A 71 -48.63 -19.55 84.49
N SER A 72 -49.95 -19.42 84.51
CA SER A 72 -50.66 -18.13 84.48
C SER A 72 -50.73 -17.42 85.84
N GLY A 73 -50.01 -17.88 86.87
CA GLY A 73 -49.94 -17.22 88.19
C GLY A 73 -51.18 -17.42 89.07
N SER A 74 -52.06 -18.37 88.73
CA SER A 74 -53.28 -18.67 89.50
C SER A 74 -53.05 -19.78 90.53
N ASP A 75 -52.05 -19.60 91.39
CA ASP A 75 -51.66 -20.56 92.44
C ASP A 75 -52.79 -20.91 93.46
N PRO A 76 -53.72 -20.00 93.80
CA PRO A 76 -54.88 -20.34 94.65
C PRO A 76 -55.86 -21.32 93.99
N LEU A 77 -55.96 -21.30 92.66
CA LEU A 77 -56.87 -22.14 91.87
C LEU A 77 -56.35 -23.56 91.72
N VAL A 78 -55.03 -23.71 91.58
CA VAL A 78 -54.36 -25.01 91.57
C VAL A 78 -54.46 -25.65 92.96
N LYS A 79 -54.28 -24.86 94.04
CA LYS A 79 -54.53 -25.32 95.41
C LYS A 79 -55.99 -25.71 95.65
N ALA A 80 -56.98 -24.94 95.20
CA ALA A 80 -58.39 -25.31 95.36
C ALA A 80 -58.77 -26.59 94.59
N LEU A 81 -58.21 -26.81 93.39
CA LEU A 81 -58.40 -28.05 92.63
C LEU A 81 -57.67 -29.25 93.24
N ASP A 82 -56.48 -29.05 93.82
CA ASP A 82 -55.75 -30.09 94.55
C ASP A 82 -56.38 -30.38 95.92
N GLU A 83 -56.99 -29.39 96.59
CA GLU A 83 -57.76 -29.56 97.84
C GLU A 83 -59.10 -30.29 97.61
N ILE A 84 -59.81 -30.02 96.51
CA ILE A 84 -61.02 -30.77 96.12
C ILE A 84 -60.71 -32.22 95.70
N ARG A 85 -59.51 -32.45 95.14
CA ARG A 85 -59.04 -33.81 94.79
C ARG A 85 -58.52 -34.59 96.00
N GLN A 86 -57.99 -33.89 97.02
CA GLN A 86 -57.48 -34.49 98.26
C GLN A 86 -58.53 -34.58 99.37
N SER A 87 -59.63 -33.83 99.31
CA SER A 87 -60.78 -33.96 100.21
C SER A 87 -61.64 -35.18 99.86
N ARG A 88 -61.11 -36.37 100.15
CA ARG A 88 -61.91 -37.60 100.21
C ARG A 88 -62.72 -37.74 101.49
N ASP A 89 -62.82 -36.67 102.28
CA ASP A 89 -63.66 -36.51 103.46
C ASP A 89 -64.33 -35.14 103.45
N LEU A 90 -65.45 -35.05 102.73
CA LEU A 90 -66.49 -34.06 103.02
C LEU A 90 -67.77 -34.85 103.25
N ALA A 91 -67.87 -35.40 104.46
CA ALA A 91 -69.15 -35.77 105.02
C ALA A 91 -70.04 -34.53 105.03
N GLN A 92 -71.27 -34.73 104.56
CA GLN A 92 -72.42 -33.82 104.60
C GLN A 92 -72.32 -32.74 105.69
N THR A 93 -71.98 -31.52 105.28
CA THR A 93 -72.39 -30.30 105.98
C THR A 93 -72.72 -29.26 104.91
N ASP A 94 -73.94 -28.72 104.99
CA ASP A 94 -74.54 -27.82 104.02
C ASP A 94 -73.64 -26.62 103.69
N VAL A 95 -72.93 -26.71 102.56
CA VAL A 95 -72.39 -25.54 101.89
C VAL A 95 -73.59 -24.80 101.29
N PRO A 96 -73.86 -23.54 101.64
CA PRO A 96 -74.98 -22.79 101.07
C PRO A 96 -74.85 -22.76 99.55
N SER A 97 -75.88 -23.21 98.83
CA SER A 97 -75.84 -23.36 97.37
C SER A 97 -75.45 -22.07 96.65
N GLU A 98 -75.72 -20.92 97.25
CA GLU A 98 -75.34 -19.60 96.74
C GLU A 98 -73.81 -19.41 96.63
N PHE A 99 -73.03 -19.98 97.56
CA PHE A 99 -71.57 -19.89 97.54
C PHE A 99 -70.96 -20.80 96.48
N GLU A 100 -71.51 -22.01 96.28
CA GLU A 100 -71.14 -22.89 95.17
C GLU A 100 -71.49 -22.27 93.82
N THR A 101 -72.65 -21.61 93.72
CA THR A 101 -73.09 -20.94 92.50
C THR A 101 -72.17 -19.76 92.16
N LEU A 102 -71.81 -18.94 93.16
CA LEU A 102 -70.90 -17.81 93.00
C LEU A 102 -69.48 -18.26 92.64
N ALA A 103 -68.94 -19.28 93.30
CA ALA A 103 -67.63 -19.84 92.99
C ALA A 103 -67.60 -20.43 91.57
N SER A 104 -68.66 -21.13 91.16
CA SER A 104 -68.81 -21.64 89.79
C SER A 104 -68.86 -20.52 88.76
N GLN A 105 -69.59 -19.44 89.04
CA GLN A 105 -69.64 -18.27 88.17
C GLN A 105 -68.30 -17.52 88.10
N MET A 106 -67.58 -17.38 89.21
CA MET A 106 -66.23 -16.80 89.22
C MET A 106 -65.25 -17.64 88.41
N VAL A 107 -65.22 -18.95 88.60
CA VAL A 107 -64.35 -19.84 87.82
C VAL A 107 -64.70 -19.76 86.34
N LYS A 108 -65.98 -19.73 85.97
CA LYS A 108 -66.42 -19.53 84.58
C LYS A 108 -65.94 -18.19 84.01
N ALA A 109 -66.13 -17.10 84.74
CA ALA A 109 -65.72 -15.77 84.29
C ALA A 109 -64.19 -15.66 84.13
N MET A 110 -63.43 -16.23 85.07
CA MET A 110 -61.97 -16.26 85.02
C MET A 110 -61.46 -17.13 83.88
N TRP A 111 -62.09 -18.28 83.61
CA TRP A 111 -61.74 -19.12 82.47
C TRP A 111 -62.04 -18.43 81.14
N GLN A 112 -63.19 -17.77 81.03
CA GLN A 112 -63.55 -16.97 79.85
C GLN A 112 -62.56 -15.83 79.61
N GLN A 113 -62.13 -15.14 80.67
CA GLN A 113 -61.13 -14.08 80.57
C GLN A 113 -59.76 -14.62 80.15
N ALA A 114 -59.30 -15.73 80.75
CA ALA A 114 -58.06 -16.38 80.38
C ALA A 114 -58.06 -16.81 78.91
N LEU A 115 -59.18 -17.36 78.43
CA LEU A 115 -59.37 -17.73 77.03
C LEU A 115 -59.31 -16.51 76.09
N SER A 116 -60.00 -15.42 76.45
CA SER A 116 -59.98 -14.20 75.63
C SER A 116 -58.60 -13.57 75.52
N VAL A 117 -57.79 -13.64 76.59
CA VAL A 117 -56.43 -13.09 76.62
C VAL A 117 -55.46 -14.01 75.86
N SER A 118 -55.61 -15.33 75.95
CA SER A 118 -54.81 -16.26 75.16
C SER A 118 -55.12 -16.16 73.67
N ASP A 119 -56.40 -16.08 73.30
CA ASP A 119 -56.84 -15.98 71.91
C ASP A 119 -56.35 -14.68 71.26
N THR A 120 -56.46 -13.54 71.96
CA THR A 120 -55.98 -12.24 71.45
C THR A 120 -54.46 -12.20 71.29
N LYS A 121 -53.69 -12.77 72.22
CA LYS A 121 -52.22 -12.80 72.12
C LYS A 121 -51.73 -13.71 70.99
N VAL A 122 -52.33 -14.89 70.83
CA VAL A 122 -52.01 -15.80 69.71
C VAL A 122 -52.41 -15.19 68.38
N GLN A 123 -53.56 -14.50 68.32
CA GLN A 123 -53.99 -13.77 67.12
C GLN A 123 -53.05 -12.61 66.78
N MET A 124 -52.61 -11.80 67.74
CA MET A 124 -51.65 -10.72 67.49
C MET A 124 -50.32 -11.24 66.94
N GLY A 125 -49.73 -12.27 67.54
CA GLY A 125 -48.49 -12.85 67.03
C GLY A 125 -48.65 -13.43 65.62
N ARG A 126 -49.81 -13.99 65.30
CA ARG A 126 -50.13 -14.44 63.94
C ARG A 126 -50.27 -13.27 62.96
N ILE A 127 -50.89 -12.18 63.37
CA ILE A 127 -51.02 -10.97 62.54
C ILE A 127 -49.63 -10.40 62.23
N GLU A 128 -48.76 -10.26 63.23
CA GLU A 128 -47.38 -9.78 63.04
C GLU A 128 -46.60 -10.63 62.03
N THR A 129 -46.65 -11.97 62.16
CA THR A 129 -45.98 -12.85 61.18
C THR A 129 -46.55 -12.72 59.77
N LEU A 130 -47.87 -12.53 59.63
CA LEU A 130 -48.50 -12.35 58.32
C LEU A 130 -48.15 -11.00 57.71
N GLU A 131 -47.98 -9.95 58.51
CA GLU A 131 -47.51 -8.63 58.07
C GLU A 131 -46.07 -8.71 57.56
N GLU A 132 -45.16 -9.34 58.32
CA GLU A 132 -43.77 -9.56 57.88
C GLU A 132 -43.69 -10.39 56.59
N GLU A 133 -44.51 -11.44 56.47
CA GLU A 133 -44.58 -12.23 55.24
C GLU A 133 -45.14 -11.41 54.06
N ASN A 134 -46.14 -10.55 54.30
CA ASN A 134 -46.69 -9.67 53.27
C ASN A 134 -45.65 -8.68 52.76
N ASP A 135 -44.89 -8.06 53.68
CA ASP A 135 -43.84 -7.11 53.34
C ASP A 135 -42.71 -7.78 52.55
N ARG A 136 -42.32 -9.01 52.95
CA ARG A 136 -41.37 -9.82 52.17
C ARG A 136 -41.89 -10.13 50.76
N LEU A 137 -43.15 -10.51 50.62
CA LEU A 137 -43.76 -10.79 49.32
C LEU A 137 -43.85 -9.54 48.45
N ARG A 138 -44.13 -8.36 49.04
CA ARG A 138 -44.12 -7.09 48.33
C ARG A 138 -42.72 -6.75 47.79
N LEU A 139 -41.67 -6.94 48.60
CA LEU A 139 -40.29 -6.74 48.16
C LEU A 139 -39.94 -7.70 47.01
N GLN A 140 -40.25 -8.99 47.14
CA GLN A 140 -40.02 -9.97 46.07
C GLN A 140 -40.76 -9.63 44.77
N LEU A 141 -41.98 -9.08 44.87
CA LEU A 141 -42.75 -8.65 43.72
C LEU A 141 -42.10 -7.45 43.02
N MET A 142 -41.54 -6.49 43.78
CA MET A 142 -40.79 -5.37 43.22
C MET A 142 -39.52 -5.84 42.50
N ASP A 143 -38.73 -6.72 43.12
CA ASP A 143 -37.53 -7.29 42.52
C ASP A 143 -37.86 -8.05 41.23
N TYR A 144 -38.95 -8.81 41.22
CA TYR A 144 -39.41 -9.51 40.02
C TYR A 144 -39.77 -8.54 38.88
N GLN A 145 -40.40 -7.40 39.18
CA GLN A 145 -40.70 -6.38 38.18
C GLN A 145 -39.41 -5.76 37.61
N GLU A 146 -38.40 -5.51 38.45
CA GLU A 146 -37.10 -5.01 38.00
C GLU A 146 -36.39 -6.02 37.08
N VAL A 147 -36.35 -7.29 37.47
CA VAL A 147 -35.76 -8.37 36.65
C VAL A 147 -36.50 -8.50 35.32
N LYS A 148 -37.84 -8.42 35.33
CA LYS A 148 -38.65 -8.47 34.11
C LYS A 148 -38.35 -7.29 33.19
N ALA A 149 -38.17 -6.08 33.73
CA ALA A 149 -37.79 -4.91 32.93
C ALA A 149 -36.38 -5.06 32.34
N LYS A 150 -35.41 -5.56 33.12
CA LYS A 150 -34.05 -5.85 32.64
C LYS A 150 -34.05 -6.90 31.53
N LEU A 151 -34.85 -7.97 31.68
CA LEU A 151 -35.00 -9.02 30.67
C LEU A 151 -35.56 -8.46 29.37
N ALA A 152 -36.63 -7.66 29.43
CA ALA A 152 -37.19 -7.00 28.25
C ALA A 152 -36.18 -6.07 27.55
N GLY A 153 -35.36 -5.35 28.32
CA GLY A 153 -34.26 -4.55 27.79
C GLY A 153 -33.19 -5.39 27.09
N MET A 154 -32.80 -6.53 27.68
CA MET A 154 -31.84 -7.45 27.07
C MET A 154 -32.38 -8.11 25.79
N GLU A 155 -33.66 -8.49 25.76
CA GLU A 155 -34.30 -9.03 24.56
C GLU A 155 -34.33 -8.01 23.41
N LEU A 156 -34.59 -6.73 23.72
CA LEU A 156 -34.55 -5.66 22.73
C LEU A 156 -33.12 -5.44 22.20
N ALA A 157 -32.13 -5.38 23.10
CA ALA A 157 -30.73 -5.25 22.72
C ALA A 157 -30.26 -6.43 21.86
N TYR A 158 -30.67 -7.66 22.19
CA TYR A 158 -30.36 -8.85 21.41
C TYR A 158 -30.96 -8.81 20.01
N LYS A 159 -32.24 -8.39 19.87
CA LYS A 159 -32.87 -8.18 18.57
C LYS A 159 -32.12 -7.15 17.73
N HIS A 160 -31.72 -6.03 18.34
CA HIS A 160 -30.94 -5.01 17.65
C HIS A 160 -29.58 -5.54 17.17
N VAL A 161 -28.87 -6.29 18.01
CA VAL A 161 -27.59 -6.92 17.63
C VAL A 161 -27.77 -7.90 16.48
N LEU A 162 -28.84 -8.71 16.50
CA LEU A 162 -29.15 -9.62 15.39
C LEU A 162 -29.41 -8.86 14.08
N GLU A 163 -30.16 -7.77 14.11
CA GLU A 163 -30.41 -6.92 12.94
C GLU A 163 -29.11 -6.32 12.38
N GLN A 164 -28.25 -5.79 13.25
CA GLN A 164 -26.94 -5.26 12.84
C GLN A 164 -26.06 -6.36 12.24
N MET A 165 -26.02 -7.55 12.85
CA MET A 165 -25.23 -8.66 12.34
C MET A 165 -25.71 -9.13 10.96
N GLN A 166 -27.03 -9.16 10.74
CA GLN A 166 -27.59 -9.45 9.41
C GLN A 166 -27.20 -8.39 8.36
N LEU A 167 -27.16 -7.10 8.74
CA LEU A 167 -26.72 -6.04 7.83
C LEU A 167 -25.24 -6.19 7.47
N VAL A 168 -24.38 -6.49 8.46
CA VAL A 168 -22.95 -6.74 8.23
C VAL A 168 -22.76 -7.92 7.28
N VAL A 169 -23.46 -9.04 7.50
CA VAL A 169 -23.39 -10.21 6.62
C VAL A 169 -23.81 -9.87 5.18
N ARG A 170 -24.93 -9.16 4.99
CA ARG A 170 -25.38 -8.75 3.64
C ARG A 170 -24.40 -7.79 2.96
N ASN A 171 -23.81 -6.86 3.72
CA ASN A 171 -22.82 -5.92 3.18
C ASN A 171 -21.54 -6.63 2.75
N ASN A 172 -21.05 -7.57 3.57
CA ASN A 172 -19.88 -8.38 3.22
C ASN A 172 -20.13 -9.22 1.96
N GLU A 173 -21.30 -9.84 1.84
CA GLU A 173 -21.67 -10.61 0.64
C GLU A 173 -21.69 -9.72 -0.62
N ARG A 174 -22.18 -8.49 -0.52
CA ARG A 174 -22.15 -7.52 -1.62
C ARG A 174 -20.74 -7.11 -2.00
N LEU A 175 -19.87 -6.85 -1.02
CA LEU A 175 -18.48 -6.49 -1.27
C LEU A 175 -17.72 -7.63 -1.96
N VAL A 176 -17.93 -8.87 -1.53
CA VAL A 176 -17.35 -10.05 -2.19
C VAL A 176 -17.84 -10.14 -3.63
N LYS A 177 -19.15 -10.02 -3.88
CA LYS A 177 -19.69 -10.02 -5.25
C LYS A 177 -19.17 -8.88 -6.13
N LEU A 178 -18.87 -7.71 -5.55
CA LEU A 178 -18.25 -6.60 -6.27
C LEU A 178 -16.78 -6.90 -6.58
N GLY A 179 -16.03 -7.48 -5.64
CA GLY A 179 -14.65 -7.91 -5.87
C GLY A 179 -14.55 -9.02 -6.91
N ASP A 180 -15.50 -9.96 -6.89
CA ASP A 180 -15.61 -11.04 -7.89
C ASP A 180 -16.37 -10.60 -9.15
N SER A 181 -16.79 -9.34 -9.24
CA SER A 181 -17.55 -8.84 -10.38
C SER A 181 -16.69 -8.94 -11.63
N LYS A 182 -17.27 -9.50 -12.68
CA LYS A 182 -16.64 -9.58 -14.00
C LYS A 182 -16.16 -8.20 -14.46
N GLU A 183 -16.94 -7.14 -14.22
CA GLU A 183 -16.55 -5.78 -14.59
C GLU A 183 -15.25 -5.32 -13.92
N VAL A 184 -15.06 -5.64 -12.63
CA VAL A 184 -13.82 -5.28 -11.90
C VAL A 184 -12.64 -6.06 -12.46
N ASN A 185 -12.82 -7.35 -12.73
CA ASN A 185 -11.78 -8.17 -13.36
C ASN A 185 -11.44 -7.69 -14.77
N ASP A 186 -12.44 -7.35 -15.59
CA ASP A 186 -12.26 -6.79 -16.93
C ASP A 186 -11.48 -5.46 -16.87
N PHE A 187 -11.77 -4.59 -15.89
CA PHE A 187 -10.99 -3.36 -15.67
C PHE A 187 -9.55 -3.64 -15.21
N LEU A 188 -9.33 -4.62 -14.34
CA LEU A 188 -7.98 -5.02 -13.92
C LEU A 188 -7.17 -5.59 -15.07
N GLU A 189 -7.79 -6.40 -15.94
CA GLU A 189 -7.17 -6.90 -17.16
C GLU A 189 -6.81 -5.75 -18.12
N GLU A 190 -7.71 -4.78 -18.30
CA GLU A 190 -7.46 -3.61 -19.14
C GLU A 190 -6.34 -2.73 -18.56
N ILE A 191 -6.30 -2.52 -17.24
CA ILE A 191 -5.19 -1.81 -16.58
C ILE A 191 -3.87 -2.52 -16.83
N ASN A 192 -3.82 -3.85 -16.67
CA ASN A 192 -2.62 -4.64 -16.95
C ASN A 192 -2.20 -4.56 -18.42
N ARG A 193 -3.18 -4.53 -19.34
CA ARG A 193 -2.92 -4.35 -20.78
C ARG A 193 -2.31 -2.99 -21.06
N LEU A 194 -2.87 -1.91 -20.49
CA LEU A 194 -2.38 -0.55 -20.65
C LEU A 194 -0.99 -0.37 -20.02
N GLN A 195 -0.72 -0.97 -18.85
CA GLN A 195 0.61 -0.96 -18.24
C GLN A 195 1.67 -1.58 -19.17
N LYS A 196 1.37 -2.74 -19.77
CA LYS A 196 2.27 -3.37 -20.76
C LYS A 196 2.47 -2.50 -22.00
N GLN A 197 1.46 -1.74 -22.42
CA GLN A 197 1.61 -0.80 -23.53
C GLN A 197 2.51 0.38 -23.16
N VAL A 198 2.37 0.92 -21.95
CA VAL A 198 3.23 2.01 -21.44
C VAL A 198 4.68 1.56 -21.33
N GLU A 199 4.93 0.34 -20.84
CA GLU A 199 6.28 -0.23 -20.75
C GLU A 199 6.95 -0.33 -22.13
N LYS A 200 6.24 -0.90 -23.13
CA LYS A 200 6.72 -0.93 -24.52
C LYS A 200 7.00 0.46 -25.09
N LEU A 201 6.12 1.42 -24.83
CA LEU A 201 6.34 2.80 -25.30
C LEU A 201 7.58 3.41 -24.64
N SER A 202 7.80 3.16 -23.35
CA SER A 202 9.01 3.60 -22.64
C SER A 202 10.27 3.00 -23.26
N GLU A 203 10.29 1.70 -23.56
CA GLU A 203 11.41 1.04 -24.24
C GLU A 203 11.68 1.66 -25.62
N THR A 204 10.62 1.90 -26.41
CA THR A 204 10.79 2.54 -27.72
C THR A 204 11.29 3.98 -27.62
N ASN A 205 10.88 4.72 -26.58
CA ASN A 205 11.31 6.08 -26.37
C ASN A 205 12.79 6.14 -25.98
N GLN A 206 13.25 5.19 -25.15
CA GLN A 206 14.67 5.05 -24.82
C GLN A 206 15.50 4.75 -26.08
N LEU A 207 15.05 3.81 -26.92
CA LEU A 207 15.74 3.50 -28.18
C LEU A 207 15.79 4.70 -29.13
N LEU A 208 14.73 5.50 -29.20
CA LEU A 208 14.71 6.72 -30.00
C LEU A 208 15.65 7.77 -29.43
N GLN A 209 15.74 7.89 -28.11
CA GLN A 209 16.68 8.81 -27.46
C GLN A 209 18.14 8.44 -27.77
N ASP A 210 18.47 7.16 -27.72
CA ASP A 210 19.81 6.68 -28.08
C ASP A 210 20.13 6.99 -29.56
N LYS A 211 19.16 6.77 -30.47
CA LYS A 211 19.32 7.13 -31.89
C LYS A 211 19.48 8.63 -32.14
N VAL A 212 18.81 9.47 -31.35
CA VAL A 212 18.96 10.93 -31.43
C VAL A 212 20.38 11.32 -30.98
N ALA A 213 20.87 10.75 -29.88
CA ALA A 213 22.24 11.00 -29.42
C ALA A 213 23.29 10.58 -30.47
N ASP A 214 23.10 9.42 -31.12
CA ASP A 214 23.96 8.97 -32.21
C ASP A 214 23.91 9.92 -33.43
N ALA A 215 22.71 10.40 -33.79
CA ALA A 215 22.53 11.34 -34.89
C ALA A 215 23.18 12.71 -34.60
N ASP A 216 23.08 13.18 -33.36
CA ASP A 216 23.74 14.42 -32.92
C ASP A 216 25.27 14.28 -32.98
N ALA A 217 25.82 13.15 -32.54
CA ALA A 217 27.26 12.87 -32.65
C ALA A 217 27.72 12.82 -34.12
N GLN A 218 26.93 12.22 -35.01
CA GLN A 218 27.19 12.24 -36.46
C GLN A 218 27.12 13.65 -37.05
N ALA A 219 26.19 14.49 -36.58
CA ALA A 219 26.06 15.87 -37.02
C ALA A 219 27.27 16.72 -36.59
N GLU A 220 27.80 16.51 -35.38
CA GLU A 220 29.04 17.15 -34.91
C GLU A 220 30.23 16.74 -35.78
N GLN A 221 30.43 15.45 -36.04
CA GLN A 221 31.49 14.96 -36.94
C GLN A 221 31.37 15.55 -38.34
N ALA A 222 30.15 15.64 -38.88
CA ALA A 222 29.91 16.27 -40.18
C ALA A 222 30.24 17.77 -40.19
N SER A 223 30.00 18.48 -39.07
CA SER A 223 30.38 19.88 -38.89
C SER A 223 31.90 20.04 -38.88
N GLU A 224 32.62 19.20 -38.14
CA GLU A 224 34.09 19.17 -38.11
C GLU A 224 34.66 18.92 -39.52
N LEU A 225 34.16 17.92 -40.24
CA LEU A 225 34.55 17.63 -41.62
C LEU A 225 34.29 18.81 -42.57
N ARG A 226 33.20 19.58 -42.39
CA ARG A 226 32.94 20.79 -43.18
C ARG A 226 33.96 21.89 -42.89
N THR A 227 34.36 22.07 -41.64
CA THR A 227 35.39 23.06 -41.28
C THR A 227 36.75 22.70 -41.86
N THR A 228 37.18 21.43 -41.76
CA THR A 228 38.43 20.96 -42.36
C THR A 228 38.41 21.10 -43.88
N LEU A 229 37.31 20.73 -44.54
CA LEU A 229 37.14 20.89 -45.99
C LEU A 229 37.25 22.36 -46.42
N ASN A 230 36.65 23.30 -45.67
CA ASN A 230 36.77 24.73 -45.95
C ASN A 230 38.21 25.21 -45.84
N THR A 231 38.95 24.78 -44.82
CA THR A 231 40.38 25.11 -44.66
C THR A 231 41.20 24.59 -45.84
N VAL A 232 41.02 23.33 -46.24
CA VAL A 232 41.71 22.73 -47.39
C VAL A 232 41.35 23.46 -48.69
N SER A 233 40.09 23.85 -48.88
CA SER A 233 39.67 24.63 -50.05
C SER A 233 40.37 26.01 -50.09
N GLN A 234 40.48 26.69 -48.96
CA GLN A 234 41.20 27.97 -48.87
C GLN A 234 42.69 27.83 -49.18
N GLU A 235 43.32 26.75 -48.70
CA GLU A 235 44.72 26.45 -49.00
C GLU A 235 44.94 26.15 -50.48
N ARG A 236 44.06 25.33 -51.09
CA ARG A 236 44.05 25.09 -52.54
C ARG A 236 43.96 26.40 -53.31
N ASP A 237 43.08 27.31 -52.93
CA ASP A 237 42.90 28.59 -53.64
C ASP A 237 44.15 29.48 -53.50
N LYS A 238 44.78 29.52 -52.32
CA LYS A 238 46.07 30.21 -52.11
C LYS A 238 47.17 29.62 -53.00
N LEU A 239 47.29 28.28 -53.03
CA LEU A 239 48.27 27.59 -53.88
C LEU A 239 48.02 27.87 -55.36
N ASN A 240 46.77 27.89 -55.80
CA ASN A 240 46.42 28.17 -57.19
C ASN A 240 46.79 29.61 -57.61
N ILE A 241 46.60 30.59 -56.71
CA ILE A 241 47.09 31.96 -56.90
C ILE A 241 48.63 31.97 -57.03
N GLN A 242 49.35 31.25 -56.16
CA GLN A 242 50.82 31.17 -56.23
C GLN A 242 51.31 30.52 -57.53
N VAL A 243 50.67 29.45 -57.99
CA VAL A 243 50.98 28.79 -59.27
C VAL A 243 50.79 29.76 -60.44
N THR A 244 49.70 30.55 -60.43
CA THR A 244 49.43 31.56 -61.46
C THR A 244 50.52 32.64 -61.46
N GLN A 245 50.91 33.16 -60.29
CA GLN A 245 51.98 34.15 -60.15
C GLN A 245 53.34 33.61 -60.62
N LEU A 246 53.67 32.35 -60.31
CA LEU A 246 54.88 31.70 -60.79
C LEU A 246 54.88 31.53 -62.32
N ALA A 247 53.75 31.17 -62.91
CA ALA A 247 53.59 31.07 -64.36
C ALA A 247 53.82 32.43 -65.05
N GLU A 248 53.27 33.51 -64.50
CA GLU A 248 53.50 34.88 -64.98
C GLU A 248 54.97 35.28 -64.88
N ARG A 249 55.62 35.05 -63.73
CA ARG A 249 57.05 35.33 -63.53
C ARG A 249 57.95 34.55 -64.49
N ASN A 250 57.64 33.28 -64.74
CA ASN A 250 58.37 32.47 -65.72
C ASN A 250 58.19 33.01 -67.14
N ARG A 251 56.99 33.48 -67.50
CA ARG A 251 56.74 34.13 -68.79
C ARG A 251 57.56 35.42 -68.93
N GLU A 252 57.65 36.24 -67.88
CA GLU A 252 58.50 37.44 -67.88
C GLU A 252 59.99 37.12 -68.04
N LEU A 253 60.49 36.11 -67.32
CA LEU A 253 61.87 35.66 -67.42
C LEU A 253 62.18 35.16 -68.84
N LEU A 254 61.27 34.41 -69.45
CA LEU A 254 61.41 33.98 -70.84
C LEU A 254 61.50 35.17 -71.81
N ILE A 255 60.63 36.17 -71.66
CA ILE A 255 60.67 37.40 -72.47
C ILE A 255 62.01 38.14 -72.26
N LYS A 256 62.50 38.23 -71.02
CA LYS A 256 63.81 38.83 -70.71
C LYS A 256 64.96 38.05 -71.34
N SER A 257 64.94 36.72 -71.28
CA SER A 257 65.93 35.85 -71.94
C SER A 257 65.97 36.10 -73.44
N GLN A 258 64.81 36.07 -74.11
CA GLN A 258 64.70 36.32 -75.55
C GLN A 258 65.23 37.71 -75.94
N ARG A 259 65.00 38.75 -75.13
CA ARG A 259 65.54 40.09 -75.36
C ARG A 259 67.07 40.14 -75.19
N LEU A 260 67.61 39.46 -74.19
CA LEU A 260 69.05 39.37 -73.97
C LEU A 260 69.73 38.61 -75.12
N GLU A 261 69.15 37.50 -75.57
CA GLU A 261 69.61 36.74 -76.74
C GLU A 261 69.60 37.62 -78.01
N ALA A 262 68.53 38.37 -78.27
CA ALA A 262 68.47 39.30 -79.41
C ALA A 262 69.54 40.41 -79.32
N THR A 263 69.76 40.95 -78.11
CA THR A 263 70.80 41.96 -77.87
C THR A 263 72.19 41.38 -78.10
N LEU A 264 72.45 40.17 -77.59
CA LEU A 264 73.70 39.46 -77.78
C LEU A 264 73.96 39.19 -79.28
N ALA A 265 72.96 38.67 -80.01
CA ALA A 265 73.06 38.45 -81.45
C ALA A 265 73.39 39.75 -82.21
N SER A 266 72.74 40.87 -81.86
CA SER A 266 73.07 42.18 -82.42
C SER A 266 74.50 42.62 -82.13
N LYS A 267 75.01 42.38 -80.91
CA LYS A 267 76.39 42.72 -80.53
C LYS A 267 77.43 41.81 -81.19
N VAL A 268 77.12 40.54 -81.39
CA VAL A 268 77.96 39.62 -82.17
C VAL A 268 78.08 40.11 -83.61
N ASN A 269 76.97 40.50 -84.24
CA ASN A 269 76.99 41.08 -85.59
C ASN A 269 77.84 42.36 -85.65
N GLU A 270 77.70 43.27 -84.67
CA GLU A 270 78.53 44.49 -84.59
C GLU A 270 80.02 44.16 -84.45
N ILE A 271 80.38 43.16 -83.64
CA ILE A 271 81.76 42.68 -83.51
C ILE A 271 82.26 42.12 -84.86
N ASP A 272 81.44 41.36 -85.57
CA ASP A 272 81.82 40.78 -86.85
C ASP A 272 81.96 41.86 -87.94
N GLU A 273 81.12 42.90 -87.94
CA GLU A 273 81.30 44.09 -88.76
C GLU A 273 82.60 44.83 -88.44
N LEU A 274 82.90 45.05 -87.15
CA LEU A 274 84.15 45.69 -86.71
C LEU A 274 85.38 44.86 -87.09
N LYS A 275 85.32 43.53 -86.96
CA LYS A 275 86.39 42.64 -87.44
C LYS A 275 86.56 42.76 -88.95
N ALA A 276 85.47 42.79 -89.71
CA ALA A 276 85.54 42.98 -91.16
C ALA A 276 86.16 44.34 -91.53
N GLN A 277 85.82 45.41 -90.81
CA GLN A 277 86.44 46.73 -90.97
C GLN A 277 87.93 46.73 -90.61
N LEU A 278 88.32 46.04 -89.54
CA LEU A 278 89.73 45.92 -89.13
C LEU A 278 90.55 45.15 -90.17
N VAL A 279 90.00 44.10 -90.77
CA VAL A 279 90.61 43.35 -91.89
C VAL A 279 90.66 44.18 -93.18
N ALA A 280 89.67 45.06 -93.39
CA ALA A 280 89.61 45.94 -94.56
C ALA A 280 90.47 47.22 -94.43
N GLN A 281 91.04 47.52 -93.25
CA GLN A 281 92.02 48.59 -93.13
C GLN A 281 93.36 48.17 -93.76
N PRO A 282 93.93 48.96 -94.69
CA PRO A 282 95.23 48.68 -95.25
C PRO A 282 96.31 48.87 -94.17
N ILE A 283 97.16 47.86 -93.97
CA ILE A 283 98.41 48.01 -93.21
C ILE A 283 99.30 48.99 -93.97
N LEU A 284 99.25 50.26 -93.59
CA LEU A 284 100.22 51.28 -93.98
C LEU A 284 100.42 52.22 -92.77
N PRO A 285 101.62 52.78 -92.55
CA PRO A 285 102.45 53.32 -93.63
C PRO A 285 103.98 53.13 -93.48
N SER A 286 104.70 53.41 -94.57
CA SER A 286 106.16 53.65 -94.70
C SER A 286 107.10 53.44 -93.49
N ALA A 287 107.90 52.36 -93.59
CA ALA A 287 109.38 52.27 -93.49
C ALA A 287 110.11 52.67 -92.18
N PRO A 288 111.10 51.89 -91.70
CA PRO A 288 112.35 51.64 -92.44
C PRO A 288 112.84 50.19 -92.50
N VAL A 289 113.69 49.96 -93.50
CA VAL A 289 114.59 48.82 -93.64
C VAL A 289 115.62 48.80 -92.51
N PHE A 290 115.66 47.71 -91.75
CA PHE A 290 116.85 47.07 -91.19
C PHE A 290 116.57 45.57 -91.36
N GLY A 291 117.34 44.77 -92.09
CA GLY A 291 118.79 44.65 -91.96
C GLY A 291 119.09 43.48 -91.03
N THR A 292 119.14 42.28 -91.62
CA THR A 292 120.00 41.13 -91.27
C THR A 292 119.95 40.50 -89.87
N GLU A 293 119.85 39.16 -89.91
CA GLU A 293 120.39 38.16 -88.98
C GLU A 293 119.59 37.75 -87.72
N ASP A 294 119.13 36.49 -87.80
CA ASP A 294 119.13 35.44 -86.78
C ASP A 294 119.04 35.84 -85.29
N THR A 295 117.92 35.46 -84.64
CA THR A 295 117.78 34.91 -83.26
C THR A 295 116.45 35.22 -82.55
N SER A 296 115.45 35.88 -83.18
CA SER A 296 114.20 36.29 -82.48
C SER A 296 113.02 35.31 -82.56
N SER A 297 113.07 34.28 -83.41
CA SER A 297 111.99 33.29 -83.54
C SER A 297 111.82 32.39 -82.30
N VAL A 298 112.91 32.16 -81.56
CA VAL A 298 112.88 31.35 -80.32
C VAL A 298 112.14 32.09 -79.20
N GLN A 299 112.31 33.40 -79.07
CA GLN A 299 111.58 34.19 -78.05
C GLN A 299 110.09 34.32 -78.38
N THR A 300 109.70 34.38 -79.66
CA THR A 300 108.29 34.38 -80.05
C THR A 300 107.63 33.02 -79.84
N ILE A 301 108.34 31.92 -80.12
CA ILE A 301 107.86 30.57 -79.82
C ILE A 301 107.75 30.36 -78.30
N GLN A 302 108.68 30.88 -77.51
CA GLN A 302 108.65 30.76 -76.05
C GLN A 302 107.51 31.58 -75.43
N ALA A 303 107.27 32.81 -75.90
CA ALA A 303 106.12 33.62 -75.50
C ALA A 303 104.77 32.98 -75.90
N LEU A 304 104.69 32.34 -77.08
CA LEU A 304 103.50 31.57 -77.49
C LEU A 304 103.30 30.32 -76.63
N THR A 305 104.37 29.66 -76.22
CA THR A 305 104.33 28.47 -75.37
C THR A 305 103.86 28.83 -73.96
N GLU A 306 104.38 29.91 -73.37
CA GLU A 306 103.95 30.42 -72.05
C GLU A 306 102.48 30.86 -72.08
N ARG A 307 102.05 31.50 -73.16
CA ARG A 307 100.65 31.90 -73.36
C ARG A 307 99.73 30.69 -73.51
N ASN A 308 100.16 29.64 -74.20
CA ASN A 308 99.38 28.39 -74.30
C ASN A 308 99.29 27.66 -72.96
N GLN A 309 100.37 27.61 -72.18
CA GLN A 309 100.35 27.05 -70.83
C GLN A 309 99.44 27.84 -69.89
N PHE A 310 99.41 29.18 -70.01
CA PHE A 310 98.48 30.02 -69.26
C PHE A 310 97.01 29.72 -69.63
N LEU A 311 96.71 29.56 -70.92
CA LEU A 311 95.36 29.21 -71.39
C LEU A 311 94.95 27.81 -70.95
N GLU A 312 95.85 26.81 -70.99
CA GLU A 312 95.58 25.47 -70.45
C GLU A 312 95.27 25.51 -68.95
N LYS A 313 96.00 26.34 -68.18
CA LYS A 313 95.75 26.51 -66.75
C LYS A 313 94.38 27.14 -66.47
N GLN A 314 93.99 28.17 -67.23
CA GLN A 314 92.67 28.78 -67.17
C GLN A 314 91.56 27.78 -67.54
N LEU A 315 91.77 26.96 -68.57
CA LEU A 315 90.80 25.95 -68.99
C LEU A 315 90.62 24.88 -67.91
N LYS A 316 91.73 24.46 -67.26
CA LYS A 316 91.71 23.47 -66.18
C LYS A 316 90.98 23.98 -64.94
N GLU A 317 91.21 25.24 -64.55
CA GLU A 317 90.44 25.89 -63.46
C GLU A 317 88.95 26.00 -63.80
N LEU A 318 88.59 26.23 -65.07
CA LEU A 318 87.20 26.30 -65.50
C LEU A 318 86.51 24.93 -65.38
N TYR A 319 87.18 23.86 -65.78
CA TYR A 319 86.67 22.49 -65.65
C TYR A 319 86.55 22.05 -64.19
N GLU A 320 87.50 22.40 -63.33
CA GLU A 320 87.39 22.13 -61.88
C GLU A 320 86.21 22.86 -61.25
N LYS A 321 86.02 24.15 -61.57
CA LYS A 321 84.86 24.92 -61.09
C LYS A 321 83.54 24.33 -61.60
N PHE A 322 83.49 23.88 -62.84
CA PHE A 322 82.29 23.23 -63.38
C PHE A 322 81.99 21.90 -62.67
N GLY A 323 83.03 21.09 -62.39
CA GLY A 323 82.89 19.86 -61.60
C GLY A 323 82.36 20.12 -60.19
N GLN A 324 82.88 21.15 -59.50
CA GLN A 324 82.42 21.53 -58.16
C GLN A 324 80.94 21.94 -58.15
N VAL A 325 80.48 22.73 -59.13
CA VAL A 325 79.07 23.11 -59.26
C VAL A 325 78.18 21.89 -59.50
N GLN A 326 78.68 20.91 -60.24
CA GLN A 326 77.94 19.67 -60.52
C GLN A 326 77.81 18.79 -59.28
N GLU A 327 78.85 18.69 -58.46
CA GLU A 327 78.79 18.01 -57.15
C GLU A 327 77.86 18.72 -56.16
N GLU A 328 77.88 20.05 -56.14
CA GLU A 328 77.00 20.84 -55.27
C GLU A 328 75.52 20.66 -55.63
N LEU A 329 75.20 20.54 -56.92
CA LEU A 329 73.85 20.20 -57.40
C LEU A 329 73.39 18.79 -56.97
N VAL A 330 74.30 17.81 -56.95
CA VAL A 330 74.00 16.46 -56.45
C VAL A 330 73.74 16.48 -54.95
N GLN A 331 74.54 17.20 -54.17
CA GLN A 331 74.35 17.32 -52.72
C GLN A 331 73.02 18.03 -52.36
N ILE A 332 72.60 19.01 -53.15
CA ILE A 332 71.29 19.66 -52.99
C ILE A 332 70.16 18.66 -53.26
N ARG A 333 70.31 17.79 -54.26
CA ARG A 333 69.33 16.74 -54.57
C ARG A 333 69.20 15.74 -53.42
N GLU A 334 70.32 15.26 -52.90
CA GLU A 334 70.36 14.30 -51.79
C GLU A 334 69.81 14.88 -50.48
N ARG A 335 70.03 16.19 -50.21
CA ARG A 335 69.39 16.88 -49.07
C ARG A 335 67.88 16.99 -49.21
N ASN A 336 67.38 17.23 -50.42
CA ASN A 336 65.93 17.30 -50.67
C ASN A 336 65.26 15.93 -50.53
N ASP A 337 65.93 14.87 -50.95
CA ASP A 337 65.43 13.49 -50.81
C ASP A 337 65.48 13.01 -49.35
N SER A 338 66.42 13.52 -48.54
CA SER A 338 66.57 13.16 -47.12
C SER A 338 65.64 13.94 -46.17
N GLN A 339 64.98 15.01 -46.64
CA GLN A 339 63.98 15.77 -45.86
C GLN A 339 62.53 15.33 -46.13
N ALA A 340 62.30 14.38 -47.03
CA ALA A 340 61.02 13.70 -47.15
C ALA A 340 60.87 12.65 -46.04
N ALA A 341 60.30 13.06 -44.91
CA ALA A 341 59.85 12.15 -43.85
C ALA A 341 58.85 11.11 -44.41
N PRO A 342 58.78 9.90 -43.83
CA PRO A 342 58.00 8.79 -44.38
C PRO A 342 56.50 9.07 -44.25
N GLN A 343 55.80 9.12 -45.39
CA GLN A 343 54.34 9.03 -45.40
C GLN A 343 53.90 7.60 -45.08
N ASP A 344 53.00 7.52 -44.12
CA ASP A 344 52.24 6.35 -43.71
C ASP A 344 51.67 5.59 -44.91
N LYS A 345 51.71 4.26 -44.77
CA LYS A 345 51.02 3.30 -45.62
C LYS A 345 49.51 3.58 -45.58
N ILE A 346 48.97 4.10 -46.67
CA ILE A 346 47.54 3.98 -46.99
C ILE A 346 47.41 2.85 -48.01
N GLU A 347 47.02 1.67 -47.56
CA GLU A 347 46.48 0.62 -48.41
C GLU A 347 45.12 1.08 -48.95
N THR A 348 45.05 1.36 -50.25
CA THR A 348 43.79 1.50 -50.99
C THR A 348 43.66 0.30 -51.92
N ASN A 349 42.80 -0.66 -51.53
CA ASN A 349 42.28 -1.65 -52.47
C ASN A 349 41.04 -1.09 -53.17
N ARG A 350 41.07 -1.24 -54.48
CA ARG A 350 40.27 -0.59 -55.51
C ARG A 350 39.05 -1.43 -55.86
N ALA A 351 37.95 -0.73 -56.14
CA ALA A 351 36.66 -1.25 -56.58
C ALA A 351 36.72 -2.04 -57.90
N SER A 352 35.84 -3.03 -58.01
CA SER A 352 35.41 -3.67 -59.26
C SER A 352 34.13 -3.00 -59.78
N GLU A 353 34.02 -2.94 -61.11
CA GLU A 353 33.05 -2.21 -61.94
C GLU A 353 31.57 -2.66 -61.79
N PRO A 354 30.60 -1.81 -62.18
CA PRO A 354 29.20 -2.21 -62.30
C PRO A 354 28.83 -2.60 -63.75
N GLU A 355 28.21 -3.76 -63.91
CA GLU A 355 27.46 -4.13 -65.12
C GLU A 355 26.00 -3.65 -65.04
N SER A 356 25.52 -3.12 -66.16
CA SER A 356 24.13 -2.72 -66.45
C SER A 356 23.20 -3.94 -66.58
N PRO A 357 21.91 -3.83 -66.24
CA PRO A 357 20.90 -4.76 -66.74
C PRO A 357 20.06 -4.15 -67.89
N GLU A 358 19.98 -4.90 -68.98
CA GLU A 358 19.03 -4.74 -70.08
C GLU A 358 17.60 -5.17 -69.69
N LEU A 359 16.64 -4.56 -70.38
CA LEU A 359 15.22 -4.88 -70.42
C LEU A 359 14.96 -6.25 -71.09
N ASN A 360 13.99 -7.00 -70.56
CA ASN A 360 13.06 -7.74 -71.43
C ASN A 360 11.71 -8.02 -70.75
N ALA A 361 10.67 -7.96 -71.58
CA ALA A 361 9.25 -7.97 -71.23
C ALA A 361 8.63 -9.38 -71.25
N GLN A 362 7.58 -9.60 -70.45
CA GLN A 362 6.30 -10.24 -70.83
C GLN A 362 5.31 -10.26 -69.63
N VAL A 363 4.16 -9.57 -69.74
CA VAL A 363 2.77 -10.11 -69.90
C VAL A 363 2.22 -10.74 -68.61
N GLY A 364 1.33 -10.05 -67.86
CA GLY A 364 -0.16 -10.09 -67.95
C GLY A 364 -0.67 -10.36 -66.52
N GLU A 365 -1.80 -9.93 -65.97
CA GLU A 365 -3.09 -9.39 -66.41
C GLU A 365 -3.71 -8.55 -65.26
N GLU A 366 -4.59 -7.61 -65.62
CA GLU A 366 -5.85 -7.16 -64.98
C GLU A 366 -5.94 -7.02 -63.42
N ALA A 367 -6.46 -5.95 -62.81
CA ALA A 367 -7.72 -5.29 -63.13
C ALA A 367 -7.87 -3.87 -62.47
N VAL A 368 -8.32 -2.92 -63.29
CA VAL A 368 -9.46 -2.01 -63.08
C VAL A 368 -9.46 -0.99 -61.90
N SER A 369 -9.03 0.23 -62.24
CA SER A 369 -9.79 1.51 -62.22
C SER A 369 -10.69 1.93 -61.04
N LYS A 370 -10.24 3.00 -60.32
CA LYS A 370 -10.88 4.34 -60.06
C LYS A 370 -12.29 4.42 -59.40
N PRO A 371 -12.75 5.61 -58.91
CA PRO A 371 -12.06 6.76 -58.31
C PRO A 371 -12.78 7.35 -57.06
N VAL A 372 -12.13 8.38 -56.50
CA VAL A 372 -12.61 9.46 -55.63
C VAL A 372 -14.03 9.98 -55.98
N GLN A 373 -14.87 10.21 -54.96
CA GLN A 373 -15.92 11.23 -55.02
C GLN A 373 -16.27 11.85 -53.65
N GLU A 374 -16.63 13.12 -53.73
CA GLU A 374 -16.91 14.12 -52.70
C GLU A 374 -18.16 13.85 -51.85
N GLY A 375 -18.14 14.44 -50.64
CA GLY A 375 -19.23 15.30 -50.15
C GLY A 375 -20.48 14.63 -49.56
N ALA A 376 -20.72 14.84 -48.26
CA ALA A 376 -22.04 15.27 -47.78
C ALA A 376 -22.01 15.66 -46.29
N ASN A 377 -22.14 16.95 -46.04
CA ASN A 377 -22.75 17.52 -44.83
C ASN A 377 -24.07 16.82 -44.50
N LYS A 378 -24.26 16.38 -43.25
CA LYS A 378 -25.59 16.32 -42.62
C LYS A 378 -25.53 16.70 -41.14
N SER A 379 -25.89 17.95 -40.88
CA SER A 379 -26.43 18.43 -39.62
C SER A 379 -27.69 17.63 -39.23
N ARG A 380 -27.80 17.18 -37.96
CA ARG A 380 -29.10 16.81 -37.38
C ARG A 380 -29.17 17.11 -35.88
N ALA A 381 -29.78 18.25 -35.60
CA ALA A 381 -30.79 18.55 -34.59
C ALA A 381 -31.01 17.60 -33.37
N THR A 382 -30.84 18.21 -32.19
CA THR A 382 -31.73 18.25 -31.00
C THR A 382 -32.37 16.96 -30.45
N ARG A 383 -32.09 16.67 -29.16
CA ARG A 383 -33.14 16.45 -28.15
C ARG A 383 -32.63 16.65 -26.71
N LYS A 384 -33.02 17.78 -26.09
CA LYS A 384 -33.08 17.93 -24.63
C LYS A 384 -34.19 17.01 -24.10
N LYS A 385 -33.93 16.25 -23.05
CA LYS A 385 -34.95 15.76 -22.13
C LYS A 385 -34.58 16.22 -20.72
N ASN A 386 -35.38 17.16 -20.23
CA ASN A 386 -35.59 17.36 -18.81
C ASN A 386 -36.25 16.10 -18.25
N LEU A 387 -35.79 15.64 -17.09
CA LEU A 387 -36.60 14.87 -16.17
C LEU A 387 -36.33 15.39 -14.77
N ASN A 388 -37.25 16.24 -14.31
CA ASN A 388 -37.56 16.39 -12.90
C ASN A 388 -38.24 15.11 -12.42
N LYS A 389 -37.69 14.50 -11.37
CA LYS A 389 -38.45 14.06 -10.20
C LYS A 389 -37.50 13.91 -9.02
#